data_AF-A0A6V7YCR3-F1
#
_entry.id   AF-A0A6V7YCR3-F1
#
_cell.length_a   1.000
_cell.length_b   1.000
_cell.length_c   1.000
_cell.angle_alpha   90.00
_cell.angle_beta   90.00
_cell.angle_gamma   90.00
#
_symmetry.space_group_name_H-M   'P 1'
#
loop_
_entity.id
_entity.type
_entity.pdbx_description
1 polymer ?
#
loop_
_entity_poly.entity_id
_entity_poly.type
_entity_poly.pdbx_seq_one_letter_code
_entity_poly.pdbx_strand_id
1 'polypeptide(L)'
;MLKFLIILICLIINTHSWTWEDYPSPREATYFKCGIQNRTFLCDPDGMLNDQQRKEIVELVEDFKEKTKRPNSKFPCMREGLRLFVALAKDKIGPEDGSTGLTVCFIICR
;
A
#
# COMPACT_ATOMS: atom_id res chain seq x y z
N MET A 1 8.10 -10.68 -40.02
CA MET A 1 7.13 -9.72 -39.43
C MET A 1 6.63 -10.17 -38.04
N LEU A 2 5.93 -11.30 -37.89
CA LEU A 2 5.36 -11.75 -36.60
C LEU A 2 6.41 -11.96 -35.48
N LYS A 3 7.59 -12.50 -35.81
CA LYS A 3 8.70 -12.67 -34.84
C LYS A 3 9.22 -11.35 -34.24
N PHE A 4 9.32 -10.30 -35.05
CA PHE A 4 9.75 -8.97 -34.57
C PHE A 4 8.66 -8.30 -33.72
N LEU A 5 7.39 -8.53 -34.04
CA LEU A 5 6.25 -8.02 -33.26
C LEU A 5 6.19 -8.66 -31.86
N ILE A 6 6.44 -9.97 -31.75
CA ILE A 6 6.50 -10.68 -30.46
C ILE A 6 7.66 -10.18 -29.59
N ILE A 7 8.86 -9.98 -30.19
CA ILE A 7 10.02 -9.43 -29.48
C ILE A 7 9.75 -7.99 -28.99
N LEU A 8 9.08 -7.17 -29.80
CA LEU A 8 8.68 -5.81 -29.42
C LEU A 8 7.65 -5.80 -28.27
N ILE A 9 6.68 -6.73 -28.30
CA ILE A 9 5.67 -6.88 -27.24
C ILE A 9 6.32 -7.35 -25.92
N CYS A 10 7.31 -8.26 -25.97
CA CYS A 10 8.04 -8.71 -24.79
C CYS A 10 8.90 -7.61 -24.15
N LEU A 11 9.41 -6.64 -24.93
CA LEU A 11 10.18 -5.50 -24.42
C LEU A 11 9.33 -4.42 -23.73
N ILE A 12 7.99 -4.42 -23.94
CA ILE A 12 7.07 -3.43 -23.35
C ILE A 12 6.54 -3.91 -21.99
N ILE A 13 6.90 -5.13 -21.55
CA ILE A 13 6.60 -5.62 -20.20
C ILE A 13 7.51 -4.86 -19.22
N ASN A 14 7.17 -3.61 -18.93
CA ASN A 14 7.71 -2.86 -17.81
C ASN A 14 7.29 -3.58 -16.54
N THR A 15 8.19 -4.37 -15.97
CA THR A 15 8.11 -4.78 -14.57
C THR A 15 8.43 -3.54 -13.74
N HIS A 16 7.41 -2.72 -13.48
CA HIS A 16 7.57 -1.57 -12.61
C HIS A 16 7.67 -2.08 -11.18
N SER A 17 8.88 -2.02 -10.62
CA SER A 17 9.12 -2.24 -9.20
C SER A 17 9.11 -0.91 -8.47
N TRP A 18 8.50 -0.91 -7.28
CA TRP A 18 8.51 0.25 -6.40
C TRP A 18 9.74 0.28 -5.50
N THR A 19 10.27 1.47 -5.27
CA THR A 19 11.27 1.76 -4.25
C THR A 19 10.61 2.39 -3.02
N TRP A 20 11.30 2.47 -1.89
CA TRP A 20 10.78 3.19 -0.72
C TRP A 20 10.59 4.69 -0.97
N GLU A 21 11.36 5.27 -1.90
CA GLU A 21 11.29 6.70 -2.22
C GLU A 21 10.17 7.04 -3.19
N ASP A 22 9.81 6.11 -4.09
CA ASP A 22 8.81 6.35 -5.12
C ASP A 22 7.42 5.75 -4.81
N TYR A 23 7.32 4.85 -3.82
CA TYR A 23 6.05 4.26 -3.42
C TYR A 23 5.08 5.35 -2.90
N PRO A 24 3.86 5.46 -3.46
CA PRO A 24 2.97 6.54 -3.11
C PRO A 24 2.42 6.42 -1.67
N SER A 25 2.20 7.57 -1.02
CA SER A 25 1.60 7.63 0.31
C SER A 25 0.08 7.86 0.21
N PRO A 26 -0.75 7.05 0.90
CA PRO A 26 -2.20 7.20 0.87
C PRO A 26 -2.72 8.38 1.73
N ARG A 27 -1.83 9.08 2.45
CA ARG A 27 -2.17 10.22 3.32
C ARG A 27 -1.77 11.59 2.76
N GLU A 28 -0.82 11.61 1.84
CA GLU A 28 -0.30 12.85 1.27
C GLU A 28 -1.26 13.44 0.24
N ALA A 29 -0.96 14.64 -0.26
CA ALA A 29 -1.71 15.25 -1.36
C ALA A 29 -1.74 14.36 -2.62
N THR A 30 -0.80 13.44 -2.76
CA THR A 30 -0.65 12.50 -3.87
C THR A 30 -1.39 11.17 -3.68
N TYR A 31 -2.34 11.08 -2.73
CA TYR A 31 -3.08 9.84 -2.44
C TYR A 31 -3.73 9.19 -3.67
N PHE A 32 -4.10 9.97 -4.70
CA PHE A 32 -4.67 9.44 -5.94
C PHE A 32 -3.70 8.50 -6.69
N LYS A 33 -2.38 8.62 -6.47
CA LYS A 33 -1.38 7.71 -7.04
C LYS A 33 -1.45 6.30 -6.45
N CYS A 34 -2.10 6.13 -5.30
CA CYS A 34 -2.34 4.82 -4.67
C CYS A 34 -3.52 4.03 -5.28
N GLY A 35 -4.11 4.48 -6.39
CA GLY A 35 -5.29 3.81 -6.98
C GLY A 35 -6.57 3.97 -6.17
N ILE A 36 -6.63 4.97 -5.27
CA ILE A 36 -7.75 5.25 -4.36
C ILE A 36 -8.38 6.62 -4.67
N GLN A 37 -9.69 6.74 -4.46
CA GLN A 37 -10.43 7.98 -4.73
C GLN A 37 -10.40 8.99 -3.57
N ASN A 38 -10.16 8.51 -2.34
CA ASN A 38 -10.14 9.32 -1.13
C ASN A 38 -8.94 8.91 -0.27
N ARG A 39 -8.44 9.83 0.55
CA ARG A 39 -7.38 9.52 1.53
C ARG A 39 -7.83 8.39 2.45
N THR A 40 -7.00 7.37 2.60
CA THR A 40 -7.27 6.20 3.44
C THR A 40 -5.96 5.62 3.99
N PHE A 41 -6.01 4.42 4.56
CA PHE A 41 -4.88 3.67 5.10
C PHE A 41 -4.33 2.62 4.12
N LEU A 42 -5.01 2.41 3.00
CA LEU A 42 -4.66 1.45 1.95
C LEU A 42 -4.02 2.17 0.76
N CYS A 43 -2.92 1.62 0.25
CA CYS A 43 -2.32 2.02 -1.02
C CYS A 43 -2.19 0.79 -1.93
N ASP A 44 -2.78 0.87 -3.13
CA ASP A 44 -2.81 -0.18 -4.15
C ASP A 44 -2.57 0.44 -5.55
N PRO A 45 -1.37 1.00 -5.79
CA PRO A 45 -1.06 1.71 -7.02
C PRO A 45 -1.08 0.79 -8.26
N ASP A 46 -0.84 -0.51 -8.09
CA ASP A 46 -0.83 -1.50 -9.18
C ASP A 46 -2.23 -2.08 -9.48
N GLY A 47 -3.26 -1.65 -8.75
CA GLY A 47 -4.63 -2.07 -8.97
C GLY A 47 -4.88 -3.57 -8.75
N MET A 48 -4.20 -4.16 -7.76
CA MET A 48 -4.32 -5.57 -7.41
C MET A 48 -5.69 -5.91 -6.83
N LEU A 49 -6.40 -4.91 -6.29
CA LEU A 49 -7.71 -5.05 -5.68
C LEU A 49 -8.79 -4.40 -6.54
N ASN A 50 -9.97 -5.00 -6.53
CA ASN A 50 -11.18 -4.30 -6.98
C ASN A 50 -11.75 -3.40 -5.87
N ASP A 51 -12.71 -2.54 -6.21
CA ASP A 51 -13.27 -1.55 -5.27
C ASP A 51 -13.94 -2.19 -4.04
N GLN A 52 -14.56 -3.36 -4.19
CA GLN A 52 -15.19 -4.08 -3.09
C GLN A 52 -14.12 -4.61 -2.11
N GLN A 53 -13.04 -5.21 -2.60
CA GLN A 53 -11.93 -5.67 -1.77
C GLN A 53 -11.23 -4.52 -1.05
N ARG A 54 -11.05 -3.37 -1.73
CA ARG A 54 -10.50 -2.15 -1.11
C ARG A 54 -11.37 -1.70 0.06
N LYS A 55 -12.69 -1.67 -0.14
CA LYS A 55 -13.66 -1.31 0.91
C LYS A 55 -13.57 -2.26 2.11
N GLU A 56 -13.55 -3.57 1.87
CA GLU A 56 -13.44 -4.59 2.92
C GLU A 56 -12.15 -4.44 3.74
N ILE A 57 -11.00 -4.22 3.09
CA ILE A 57 -9.73 -4.01 3.79
C ILE A 57 -9.77 -2.73 4.65
N VAL A 58 -10.35 -1.63 4.13
CA VAL A 58 -10.50 -0.39 4.90
C VAL A 58 -11.38 -0.61 6.14
N GLU A 59 -12.49 -1.34 5.99
CA GLU A 59 -13.36 -1.69 7.12
C GLU A 59 -12.64 -2.56 8.17
N LEU A 60 -11.84 -3.53 7.73
CA LEU A 60 -11.03 -4.37 8.62
C LEU A 60 -9.97 -3.55 9.39
N VAL A 61 -9.35 -2.57 8.75
CA VAL A 61 -8.37 -1.69 9.39
C VAL A 61 -9.03 -0.79 10.44
N GLU A 62 -10.22 -0.26 10.16
CA GLU A 62 -10.97 0.54 11.14
C GLU A 62 -11.46 -0.30 12.32
N ASP A 63 -11.96 -1.51 12.07
CA ASP A 63 -12.35 -2.45 13.12
C ASP A 63 -11.14 -2.84 14.01
N PHE A 64 -9.98 -3.08 13.40
CA PHE A 64 -8.73 -3.30 14.15
C PHE A 64 -8.36 -2.10 15.05
N LYS A 65 -8.51 -0.87 14.55
CA LYS A 65 -8.25 0.34 15.34
C LYS A 65 -9.16 0.39 16.57
N GLU A 66 -10.46 0.17 16.40
CA GLU A 66 -11.40 0.20 17.53
C GLU A 66 -11.15 -0.95 18.52
N LYS A 67 -10.84 -2.17 18.04
CA LYS A 67 -10.52 -3.32 18.90
C LYS A 67 -9.24 -3.15 19.70
N THR A 68 -8.28 -2.38 19.19
CA THR A 68 -7.00 -2.14 19.88
C THR A 68 -7.03 -0.92 20.80
N LYS A 69 -8.16 -0.19 20.82
CA LYS A 69 -8.36 0.99 21.66
C LYS A 69 -8.37 0.63 23.15
N ARG A 70 -7.57 1.35 23.93
CA ARG A 70 -7.44 1.23 25.39
C ARG A 70 -7.64 2.62 26.00
N PRO A 71 -8.88 3.05 26.28
CA PRO A 71 -9.18 4.43 26.70
C PRO A 71 -8.42 4.89 27.95
N ASN A 72 -8.12 3.96 28.86
CA ASN A 72 -7.40 4.23 30.11
C ASN A 72 -5.87 4.05 30.00
N SER A 73 -5.34 3.88 28.80
CA SER A 73 -3.91 3.70 28.59
C SER A 73 -3.13 4.98 28.93
N LYS A 74 -1.98 4.82 29.57
CA LYS A 74 -1.00 5.90 29.77
C LYS A 74 -0.37 6.37 28.45
N PHE A 75 -0.42 5.55 27.41
CA PHE A 75 0.10 5.86 26.07
C PHE A 75 -0.99 6.50 25.20
N PRO A 76 -0.81 7.73 24.69
CA PRO A 76 -1.79 8.42 23.84
C PRO A 76 -2.28 7.59 22.64
N CYS A 77 -1.37 7.01 21.87
CA CYS A 77 -1.75 6.23 20.68
C CYS A 77 -2.65 5.02 21.02
N MET A 78 -2.41 4.37 22.15
CA MET A 78 -3.25 3.26 22.59
C MET A 78 -4.65 3.71 23.01
N ARG A 79 -4.84 4.98 23.44
CA ARG A 79 -6.17 5.51 23.75
C ARG A 79 -7.05 5.70 22.52
N GLU A 80 -6.42 5.90 21.36
CA GLU A 80 -7.10 6.06 20.08
C GLU A 80 -7.19 4.77 19.26
N GLY A 81 -6.43 3.74 19.64
CA GLY A 81 -6.29 2.50 18.89
C GLY A 81 -5.11 2.52 17.93
N LEU A 82 -4.57 1.33 17.65
CA LEU A 82 -3.43 1.17 16.75
C LEU A 82 -3.87 1.39 15.31
N ARG A 83 -3.13 2.24 14.59
CA ARG A 83 -3.39 2.54 13.18
C ARG A 83 -2.47 1.69 12.32
N LEU A 84 -3.08 0.93 11.41
CA LEU A 84 -2.39 0.09 10.44
C LEU A 84 -2.41 0.77 9.07
N PHE A 85 -1.30 0.69 8.34
CA PHE A 85 -1.23 1.06 6.93
C PHE A 85 -0.97 -0.18 6.07
N VAL A 86 -1.71 -0.28 4.97
CA VAL A 86 -1.62 -1.39 4.01
C VAL A 86 -0.99 -0.85 2.73
N ALA A 87 0.19 -1.35 2.40
CA ALA A 87 0.87 -1.08 1.14
C ALA A 87 0.89 -2.36 0.30
N LEU A 88 0.28 -2.31 -0.88
CA LEU A 88 0.26 -3.39 -1.85
C LEU A 88 1.06 -3.01 -3.09
N ALA A 89 1.81 -3.97 -3.60
CA ALA A 89 2.57 -3.83 -4.82
C ALA A 89 2.64 -5.21 -5.47
N LYS A 90 2.57 -5.25 -6.79
CA LYS A 90 2.65 -6.49 -7.57
C LYS A 90 4.06 -7.09 -7.46
N ASP A 91 5.06 -6.22 -7.48
CA ASP A 91 6.48 -6.54 -7.28
C ASP A 91 6.95 -6.02 -5.91
N LYS A 92 8.14 -6.46 -5.45
CA LYS A 92 8.66 -6.09 -4.13
C LYS A 92 8.87 -4.58 -4.01
N ILE A 93 8.46 -4.01 -2.88
CA ILE A 93 8.82 -2.63 -2.49
C ILE A 93 10.17 -2.69 -1.78
N GLY A 94 11.23 -2.23 -2.43
CA GLY A 94 12.60 -2.36 -1.94
C GLY A 94 13.37 -1.04 -1.88
N PRO A 95 14.62 -1.09 -1.43
CA PRO A 95 15.60 -0.04 -1.71
C PRO A 95 15.90 0.05 -3.21
N GLU A 96 16.33 1.22 -3.66
CA GLU A 96 16.81 1.46 -5.04
C GLU A 96 17.95 0.52 -5.46
N ASP A 97 18.72 -0.03 -4.51
CA ASP A 97 19.84 -0.94 -4.78
C ASP A 97 19.42 -2.38 -5.19
N GLY A 98 18.12 -2.67 -5.23
CA GLY A 98 17.58 -3.95 -5.66
C GLY A 98 17.69 -5.07 -4.62
N SER A 99 18.09 -4.79 -3.38
CA SER A 99 18.03 -5.77 -2.30
C SER A 99 16.57 -6.13 -1.95
N THR A 100 16.33 -7.35 -1.49
CA THR A 100 14.97 -7.88 -1.37
C THR A 100 14.13 -7.11 -0.35
N GLY A 101 13.16 -6.35 -0.85
CA GLY A 101 12.14 -5.68 -0.06
C GLY A 101 11.03 -6.60 0.46
N LEU A 102 10.54 -6.31 1.66
CA LEU A 102 9.41 -6.98 2.31
C LEU A 102 8.14 -6.13 2.10
N THR A 103 7.00 -6.74 1.79
CA THR A 103 5.70 -6.05 1.90
C THR A 103 5.42 -5.82 3.38
N VAL A 104 5.53 -4.57 3.83
CA VAL A 104 5.42 -4.23 5.26
C VAL A 104 4.07 -3.59 5.55
N CYS A 105 3.27 -4.25 6.41
CA CYS A 105 2.21 -3.58 7.14
C CYS A 105 2.84 -2.84 8.32
N PHE A 106 2.75 -1.52 8.34
CA PHE A 106 3.27 -0.73 9.47
C PHE A 106 2.18 -0.48 10.50
N ILE A 107 2.48 -0.76 11.77
CA ILE A 107 1.74 -0.25 12.92
C ILE A 107 2.46 1.03 13.37
N ILE A 108 1.81 2.18 13.23
CA ILE A 108 2.42 3.46 13.62
C ILE A 108 1.74 3.97 14.89
N CYS A 109 2.44 3.89 16.02
CA CYS A 109 2.21 4.80 17.17
C CYS A 109 3.05 6.05 16.92
N ARG A 110 2.40 7.17 16.61
CA ARG A 110 3.02 8.50 16.79
C ARG A 110 2.49 9.11 18.08
#